data_AF-A0A7T4B979-F1
#
_entry.id   AF-A0A7T4B979-F1
#
_cell.length_a   1.000
_cell.length_b   1.000
_cell.length_c   1.000
_cell.angle_alpha   90.00
_cell.angle_beta   90.00
_cell.angle_gamma   90.00
#
_symmetry.space_group_name_H-M   'P 1'
#
loop_
_entity.id
_entity.type
_entity.pdbx_description
1 polymer ?
#
loop_
_entity_poly.entity_id
_entity_poly.type
_entity_poly.pdbx_seq_one_letter_code
_entity_poly.pdbx_strand_id
1 'polypeptide(L)' 'MAIFQREMAVCDFCGKDADHVAFIVVGSISVEKALTPAICDGCIDLCAELAAEHRKKHQGPSHG' A
#
# COMPACT_ATOMS: atom_id res chain seq x y z
N MET A 1 8.08 -34.41 -1.97
CA MET A 1 8.63 -33.20 -1.31
C MET A 1 7.81 -32.01 -1.80
N ALA A 2 6.97 -31.43 -0.96
CA ALA A 2 6.28 -30.19 -1.31
C ALA A 2 7.25 -29.03 -1.07
N ILE A 3 7.71 -28.39 -2.14
CA ILE A 3 8.45 -27.14 -2.06
C ILE A 3 7.40 -26.08 -1.71
N PHE A 4 7.36 -25.67 -0.44
CA PHE A 4 6.65 -24.45 -0.06
C PHE A 4 7.45 -23.29 -0.66
N GLN A 5 7.08 -22.86 -1.87
CA GLN A 5 7.52 -21.55 -2.34
C GLN A 5 6.90 -20.55 -1.37
N ARG A 6 7.73 -19.98 -0.50
CA ARG A 6 7.36 -18.83 0.31
C ARG A 6 7.20 -17.69 -0.68
N GLU A 7 6.00 -17.48 -1.21
CA GLU A 7 5.69 -16.31 -2.03
C GLU A 7 6.05 -15.09 -1.19
N MET A 8 7.15 -14.42 -1.54
CA MET A 8 7.54 -13.18 -0.91
C MET A 8 6.51 -12.15 -1.34
N ALA A 9 5.90 -11.47 -0.36
CA ALA A 9 4.95 -10.41 -0.66
C ALA A 9 5.65 -9.34 -1.51
N VAL A 10 4.99 -8.92 -2.58
CA VAL A 10 5.44 -7.85 -3.48
C VAL A 10 4.45 -6.71 -3.36
N CYS A 11 4.92 -5.47 -3.26
CA CYS A 11 4.07 -4.31 -3.26
C CYS A 11 3.38 -4.15 -4.62
N ASP A 12 2.05 -4.16 -4.64
CA ASP A 12 1.24 -4.01 -5.87
C ASP A 12 1.38 -2.62 -6.52
N PHE A 13 1.93 -1.65 -5.80
CA PHE A 13 2.04 -0.26 -6.25
C PHE A 13 3.39 0.06 -6.88
N CYS A 14 4.48 -0.43 -6.30
CA CYS A 14 5.84 -0.13 -6.79
C CYS A 14 6.63 -1.37 -7.25
N GLY A 15 6.09 -2.58 -7.08
CA GLY A 15 6.73 -3.82 -7.50
C GLY A 15 7.92 -4.28 -6.66
N LYS A 16 8.26 -3.58 -5.56
CA LYS A 16 9.33 -4.00 -4.65
C LYS A 16 8.88 -5.14 -3.74
N ASP A 17 9.76 -6.11 -3.53
CA ASP A 17 9.59 -7.19 -2.55
C ASP A 17 10.08 -6.78 -1.15
N ALA A 18 9.94 -7.69 -0.19
CA ALA A 18 10.30 -7.48 1.20
C ALA A 18 11.82 -7.30 1.47
N ASP A 19 12.70 -7.59 0.51
CA ASP A 19 14.15 -7.37 0.67
C ASP A 19 14.54 -5.91 0.34
N HIS A 20 13.68 -5.19 -0.38
CA HIS A 20 13.95 -3.83 -0.87
C HIS A 20 13.20 -2.73 -0.12
N VAL A 21 12.45 -3.08 0.92
CA VAL A 21 11.57 -2.19 1.69
C VAL A 21 11.62 -2.56 3.18
N ALA A 22 11.22 -1.66 4.07
CA ALA A 22 11.26 -1.93 5.51
C ALA A 22 10.17 -2.92 5.93
N PHE A 23 8.97 -2.79 5.34
CA PHE A 23 7.87 -3.74 5.56
C PHE A 23 6.84 -3.71 4.43
N ILE A 24 6.05 -4.78 4.36
CA ILE A 24 4.88 -4.89 3.48
C ILE A 24 3.66 -5.25 4.32
N VAL A 25 2.58 -4.49 4.15
CA VAL A 25 1.26 -4.75 4.72
C VAL A 25 0.42 -5.50 3.70
N VAL A 26 -0.05 -6.70 4.06
CA VAL A 26 -0.94 -7.51 3.22
C VAL A 26 -2.36 -7.39 3.76
N GLY A 27 -3.31 -7.03 2.89
CA GLY A 27 -4.72 -6.92 3.21
C GLY A 27 -5.36 -8.28 3.46
N SER A 28 -6.25 -8.33 4.44
CA SER A 28 -6.94 -9.55 4.87
C SER A 28 -8.19 -9.90 4.06
N ILE A 29 -8.63 -9.02 3.15
CA ILE A 29 -9.87 -9.19 2.38
C ILE A 29 -9.52 -9.55 0.94
N SER A 30 -9.69 -10.83 0.59
CA SER A 30 -9.82 -11.24 -0.81
C SER A 30 -11.14 -10.71 -1.33
N VAL A 31 -11.10 -9.67 -2.16
CA VAL A 31 -12.25 -9.27 -2.95
C VAL A 31 -12.42 -10.35 -4.01
N GLU A 32 -13.46 -11.17 -3.89
CA GLU A 32 -13.95 -12.18 -4.83
C GLU A 32 -13.04 -12.40 -6.07
N LYS A 33 -12.13 -13.38 -5.98
CA LYS A 33 -11.12 -13.80 -6.98
C LYS A 33 -9.85 -12.95 -7.15
N ALA A 34 -9.66 -11.84 -6.44
CA ALA A 34 -8.43 -11.04 -6.50
C ALA A 34 -7.39 -11.48 -5.46
N LEU A 35 -6.10 -11.37 -5.82
CA LEU A 35 -4.99 -11.50 -4.87
C LEU A 35 -5.19 -10.56 -3.68
N THR A 36 -4.75 -11.00 -2.50
CA THR A 36 -4.69 -10.14 -1.31
C THR A 36 -3.79 -8.95 -1.59
N PRO A 37 -4.29 -7.71 -1.54
CA PRO A 37 -3.50 -6.54 -1.90
C PRO A 37 -2.35 -6.36 -0.91
N ALA A 38 -1.20 -5.93 -1.39
CA ALA A 38 0.01 -5.71 -0.63
C ALA A 38 0.60 -4.31 -0.92
N ILE A 39 0.97 -3.58 0.14
CA ILE A 39 1.54 -2.23 0.04
C ILE A 39 2.77 -2.10 0.96
N CYS A 40 3.85 -1.51 0.47
CA CYS A 40 5.07 -1.26 1.24
C CYS A 40 5.07 0.09 1.97
N ASP A 41 5.99 0.25 2.92
CA ASP A 41 6.19 1.49 3.70
C ASP A 41 6.32 2.75 2.82
N GLY A 42 7.21 2.76 1.83
CA GLY A 42 7.37 3.94 0.97
C GLY A 42 6.12 4.32 0.16
N CYS A 43 5.29 3.34 -0.22
CA CYS A 43 4.01 3.63 -0.88
C CYS A 43 2.97 4.16 0.12
N ILE A 44 3.00 3.71 1.38
CA ILE A 44 2.16 4.26 2.45
C ILE A 44 2.51 5.73 2.69
N ASP A 45 3.79 6.07 2.76
CA ASP A 45 4.25 7.45 2.95
C ASP A 45 3.75 8.36 1.84
N LEU A 46 3.90 7.94 0.57
CA LEU A 46 3.38 8.67 -0.58
C LEU A 46 1.85 8.86 -0.50
N CYS A 47 1.10 7.81 -0.11
CA CYS A 47 -0.34 7.93 0.10
C CYS A 47 -0.69 8.94 1.19
N ALA A 48 0.09 9.01 2.27
CA ALA A 48 -0.13 9.97 3.34
C ALA A 48 0.09 11.42 2.88
N GLU A 49 1.13 11.67 2.08
CA GLU A 49 1.41 12.98 1.46
C GLU A 49 0.27 13.40 0.52
N LEU A 50 -0.14 12.51 -0.40
CA LEU A 50 -1.26 12.76 -1.31
C LEU A 50 -2.57 13.06 -0.55
N ALA A 51 -2.84 12.34 0.53
CA ALA A 51 -4.01 12.56 1.36
C ALA A 51 -3.93 13.91 2.11
N ALA A 52 -2.74 14.33 2.54
CA ALA A 52 -2.53 15.64 3.17
C ALA A 52 -2.78 16.79 2.19
N GLU A 53 -2.23 16.69 0.98
CA GLU A 53 -2.45 17.69 -0.08
C GLU A 53 -3.92 17.77 -0.50
N HIS A 54 -4.59 16.62 -0.63
CA HIS A 54 -6.02 16.58 -0.93
C HIS A 54 -6.85 17.30 0.16
N ARG A 55 -6.55 17.06 1.45
CA ARG A 55 -7.23 17.77 2.54
C ARG A 55 -7.00 19.28 2.50
N LYS A 56 -5.77 19.74 2.23
CA LYS A 56 -5.46 21.17 2.09
C LYS A 56 -6.22 21.82 0.94
N LYS A 57 -6.28 21.14 -0.22
CA LYS A 57 -6.96 21.66 -1.42
C LYS A 57 -8.47 21.77 -1.25
N HIS A 58 -9.08 20.87 -0.48
CA HIS A 58 -10.52 20.88 -0.19
C HIS A 58 -10.91 21.69 1.07
N GLN A 59 -9.93 22.23 1.81
CA GLN A 59 -10.12 23.17 2.93
C GLN A 59 -9.89 24.63 2.49
N GLY A 60 -10.43 25.04 1.34
CA GLY A 60 -10.56 26.46 0.99
C GLY A 60 -11.36 27.24 2.05
N PRO A 61 -11.14 28.55 2.19
CA PRO A 61 -11.46 29.30 3.41
C PRO A 61 -12.95 29.25 3.72
N SER A 62 -13.28 28.79 4.92
CA SER A 62 -14.56 29.09 5.55
C SER A 62 -14.66 30.62 5.65
N HIS A 63 -15.32 31.25 4.67
CA HIS A 63 -15.74 32.64 4.82
C HIS A 63 -16.87 32.66 5.84
N GLY A 64 -16.51 32.96 7.09
CA GLY A 64 -17.42 33.40 8.15
C GLY A 64 -17.26 34.89 8.35
#